data_AF-A0A975P5L7-F1
#
_entry.id   AF-A0A975P5L7-F1
#
_cell.length_a   1.000
_cell.length_b   1.000
_cell.length_c   1.000
_cell.angle_alpha   90.00
_cell.angle_beta   90.00
_cell.angle_gamma   90.00
#
_symmetry.space_group_name_H-M   'P 1'
#
loop_
_entity.id
_entity.type
_entity.pdbx_description
1 polymer ?
#
loop_
_entity_poly.entity_id
_entity_poly.type
_entity_poly.pdbx_seq_one_letter_code
_entity_poly.pdbx_strand_id
1 'polypeptide(L)'
;MRLSVFALLLSTLPCHASSDEAWEQFHTDVHAACLAALGDTGTAVIEVNPFGSESYGAALVTVSTGTAAERMVCVFDKQSGKAELTGPFPG
;
A
#
# COMPACT_ATOMS: atom_id res chain seq x y z
N MET A 1 -43.32 11.22 -37.51
CA MET A 1 -42.67 10.72 -36.28
C MET A 1 -41.21 10.40 -36.64
N ARG A 2 -40.28 11.35 -36.44
CA ARG A 2 -38.85 11.15 -36.71
C ARG A 2 -38.20 10.70 -35.41
N LEU A 3 -37.90 9.40 -35.31
CA LEU A 3 -37.18 8.85 -34.17
C LEU A 3 -35.70 9.21 -34.32
N SER A 4 -35.25 10.23 -33.59
CA SER A 4 -33.84 10.57 -33.48
C SER A 4 -33.14 9.49 -32.66
N VAL A 5 -32.41 8.60 -33.32
CA VAL A 5 -31.56 7.59 -32.67
C VAL A 5 -30.30 8.31 -32.18
N PHE A 6 -30.25 8.62 -30.88
CA PHE A 6 -29.03 9.05 -30.22
C PHE A 6 -28.16 7.81 -29.98
N ALA A 7 -27.21 7.57 -30.88
CA ALA A 7 -26.27 6.46 -30.75
C ALA A 7 -25.34 6.73 -29.55
N LEU A 8 -25.59 6.02 -28.45
CA LEU A 8 -24.74 6.01 -27.27
C LEU A 8 -23.43 5.31 -27.63
N LEU A 9 -22.40 6.08 -28.00
CA LEU A 9 -21.02 5.62 -28.16
C LEU A 9 -20.50 5.19 -26.79
N LEU A 10 -20.78 3.95 -26.39
CA LEU A 10 -20.12 3.28 -25.27
C LEU A 10 -18.65 3.12 -25.64
N SER A 11 -17.84 4.08 -25.23
CA SER A 11 -16.39 4.02 -25.35
C SER A 11 -15.92 2.91 -24.40
N THR A 12 -15.48 1.79 -24.96
CA THR A 12 -14.75 0.76 -24.22
C THR A 12 -13.38 1.34 -23.87
N LEU A 13 -13.32 2.13 -22.79
CA LEU A 13 -12.05 2.57 -22.23
C LEU A 13 -11.30 1.31 -21.79
N PRO A 14 -10.04 1.12 -22.21
CA PRO A 14 -9.23 0.00 -21.73
C PRO A 14 -9.15 0.09 -20.21
N CYS A 15 -9.61 -0.97 -19.53
CA CYS A 15 -9.36 -1.16 -18.12
C CYS A 15 -7.90 -1.57 -17.99
N HIS A 16 -7.01 -0.60 -17.76
CA HIS A 16 -5.62 -0.85 -17.43
C HIS A 16 -5.57 -1.36 -15.99
N ALA A 17 -5.71 -2.68 -15.81
CA ALA A 17 -5.24 -3.30 -14.59
C ALA A 17 -3.72 -3.06 -14.46
N SER A 18 -3.23 -2.87 -13.23
CA SER A 18 -1.78 -2.88 -13.01
C SER A 18 -1.21 -4.22 -13.46
N SER A 19 -0.02 -4.18 -14.08
CA SER A 19 0.70 -5.39 -14.42
C SER A 19 1.30 -6.04 -13.17
N ASP A 20 1.68 -7.31 -13.27
CA ASP A 20 2.28 -8.03 -12.14
C ASP A 20 3.59 -7.36 -11.69
N GLU A 21 4.37 -6.82 -12.64
CA GLU A 21 5.62 -6.11 -12.34
C GLU A 21 5.35 -4.80 -11.57
N ALA A 22 4.26 -4.09 -11.88
CA ALA A 22 3.88 -2.88 -11.16
C ALA A 22 3.48 -3.21 -9.70
N TRP A 23 2.85 -4.37 -9.47
CA TRP A 23 2.52 -4.83 -8.13
C TRP A 23 3.74 -5.26 -7.32
N GLU A 24 4.68 -5.98 -7.94
CA GLU A 24 5.93 -6.38 -7.29
C GLU A 24 6.79 -5.17 -6.91
N GLN A 25 6.88 -4.18 -7.80
CA GLN A 25 7.56 -2.92 -7.50
C GLN A 25 6.87 -2.17 -6.35
N PHE A 26 5.53 -2.10 -6.37
CA PHE A 26 4.78 -1.47 -5.28
C PHE A 26 5.04 -2.13 -3.92
N HIS A 27 5.08 -3.47 -3.84
CA HIS A 27 5.39 -4.14 -2.57
C HIS A 27 6.81 -3.86 -2.10
N THR A 28 7.76 -3.83 -3.03
CA THR A 28 9.16 -3.50 -2.78
C THR A 28 9.30 -2.08 -2.22
N ASP A 29 8.62 -1.12 -2.84
CA ASP A 29 8.66 0.30 -2.43
C ASP A 29 8.05 0.50 -1.04
N VAL A 30 6.88 -0.12 -0.77
CA VAL A 30 6.25 -0.07 0.55
C VAL A 30 7.17 -0.68 1.60
N HIS A 31 7.70 -1.89 1.34
CA HIS A 31 8.59 -2.56 2.29
C HIS A 31 9.83 -1.71 2.61
N ALA A 32 10.50 -1.18 1.57
CA ALA A 32 11.70 -0.36 1.73
C ALA A 32 11.41 0.93 2.51
N ALA A 33 10.31 1.62 2.18
CA ALA A 33 9.94 2.85 2.87
C ALA A 33 9.57 2.60 4.33
N CYS A 34 8.83 1.53 4.63
CA CYS A 34 8.48 1.14 6.00
C CYS A 34 9.70 0.76 6.82
N LEU A 35 10.65 0.03 6.23
CA LEU A 35 11.91 -0.32 6.88
C LEU A 35 12.73 0.94 7.20
N ALA A 36 12.80 1.89 6.26
CA ALA A 36 13.47 3.16 6.47
C ALA A 36 12.81 4.01 7.57
N ALA A 37 11.47 4.02 7.63
CA ALA A 37 10.71 4.72 8.67
C ALA A 37 10.91 4.11 10.07
N LEU A 38 11.16 2.80 10.15
CA LEU A 38 11.43 2.10 11.40
C LEU A 38 12.81 2.46 11.98
N GLY A 39 13.81 2.72 11.15
CA GLY A 39 15.19 2.96 11.58
C GLY A 39 15.88 1.70 12.16
N ASP A 40 16.97 1.91 12.89
CA ASP A 40 17.78 0.84 13.50
C ASP A 40 17.11 0.27 14.76
N THR A 41 16.04 -0.49 14.57
CA THR A 41 15.19 -0.96 15.67
C THR A 41 15.03 -2.48 15.62
N GLY A 42 15.94 -3.20 16.28
CA GLY A 42 15.84 -4.65 16.53
C GLY A 42 15.52 -5.52 15.31
N THR A 43 15.01 -6.72 15.56
CA THR A 43 14.47 -7.59 14.49
C THR A 43 13.01 -7.24 14.26
N ALA A 44 12.69 -6.83 13.04
CA ALA A 44 11.33 -6.49 12.63
C ALA A 44 10.83 -7.40 11.50
N VAL A 45 9.54 -7.70 11.55
CA VAL A 45 8.79 -8.36 10.46
C VAL A 45 7.87 -7.33 9.84
N ILE A 46 7.95 -7.14 8.52
CA ILE A 46 7.14 -6.20 7.75
C ILE A 46 6.27 -7.00 6.78
N GLU A 47 4.97 -7.02 7.04
CA GLU A 47 3.97 -7.73 6.22
C GLU A 47 3.22 -6.70 5.37
N VAL A 48 3.61 -6.58 4.10
CA VAL A 48 3.01 -5.63 3.17
C VAL A 48 1.61 -6.08 2.77
N ASN A 49 0.63 -5.17 2.85
CA ASN A 49 -0.69 -5.41 2.32
C ASN A 49 -0.63 -5.50 0.78
N PRO A 50 -1.27 -6.49 0.15
CA PRO A 50 -1.11 -6.76 -1.27
C PRO A 50 -1.57 -5.61 -2.20
N PHE A 51 -2.46 -4.73 -1.75
CA PHE A 51 -3.04 -3.69 -2.62
C PHE A 51 -2.97 -2.28 -2.02
N GLY A 52 -3.00 -2.19 -0.68
CA GLY A 52 -3.22 -0.95 0.05
C GLY A 52 -4.62 -0.40 -0.19
N SER A 53 -4.70 0.91 -0.38
CA SER A 53 -5.88 1.68 -0.74
C SER A 53 -5.64 2.47 -2.03
N GLU A 54 -6.58 3.30 -2.44
CA GLU A 54 -6.42 4.18 -3.61
C GLU A 54 -5.16 5.07 -3.47
N SER A 55 -4.96 5.70 -2.31
CA SER A 55 -3.89 6.70 -2.12
C SER A 55 -2.69 6.17 -1.32
N TYR A 56 -2.84 5.06 -0.59
CA TYR A 56 -1.81 4.60 0.35
C TYR A 56 -1.46 3.13 0.17
N GLY A 57 -0.19 2.78 0.30
CA GLY A 57 0.24 1.44 0.69
C GLY A 57 0.19 1.27 2.20
N ALA A 58 0.13 0.02 2.66
CA ALA A 58 0.12 -0.28 4.08
C ALA A 58 0.94 -1.54 4.36
N ALA A 59 1.58 -1.59 5.52
CA ALA A 59 2.21 -2.80 6.03
C ALA A 59 1.96 -2.94 7.53
N LEU A 60 1.81 -4.17 8.01
CA LEU A 60 1.87 -4.47 9.43
C LEU A 60 3.34 -4.64 9.82
N VAL A 61 3.79 -3.89 10.81
CA VAL A 61 5.17 -3.96 11.32
C VAL A 61 5.12 -4.55 12.71
N THR A 62 5.86 -5.64 12.92
CA THR A 62 6.02 -6.28 14.23
C THR A 62 7.47 -6.22 14.64
N VAL A 63 7.78 -5.52 15.74
CA VAL A 63 9.13 -5.39 16.29
C VAL A 63 9.23 -6.24 17.54
N SER A 64 10.22 -7.13 17.60
CA SER A 64 10.47 -7.95 18.79
C SER A 64 11.49 -7.27 19.71
N THR A 65 11.10 -6.94 20.94
CA THR A 65 11.98 -6.35 21.97
C THR A 65 12.49 -7.38 22.98
N GLY A 66 12.56 -8.65 22.57
CA GLY A 66 13.02 -9.78 23.38
C GLY A 66 11.95 -10.31 24.34
N THR A 67 11.34 -9.45 25.15
CA THR A 67 10.29 -9.84 26.12
C THR A 67 8.87 -9.48 25.66
N ALA A 68 8.73 -8.65 24.64
CA ALA A 68 7.45 -8.25 24.06
C ALA A 68 7.55 -8.08 22.54
N ALA A 69 6.39 -8.04 21.88
CA ALA A 69 6.27 -7.70 20.48
C ALA A 69 5.39 -6.46 20.36
N GLU A 70 5.91 -5.41 19.74
CA GLU A 70 5.16 -4.19 19.43
C GLU A 70 4.66 -4.28 17.99
N ARG A 71 3.36 -4.02 17.79
CA ARG A 71 2.73 -4.04 16.47
C ARG A 71 2.34 -2.63 16.08
N MET A 72 2.67 -2.22 14.87
CA MET A 72 2.38 -0.90 14.32
C MET A 72 1.86 -1.06 12.89
N VAL A 73 1.16 -0.06 12.36
CA VAL A 73 0.90 0.04 10.93
C VAL A 73 1.86 1.05 10.32
N CYS A 74 2.51 0.64 9.24
CA CYS A 74 3.19 1.55 8.33
C CYS A 74 2.20 2.01 7.26
N VAL A 75 2.12 3.32 7.02
CA VAL A 75 1.32 3.94 5.97
C VAL A 75 2.28 4.57 4.97
N PHE A 76 2.23 4.12 3.72
CA PHE A 76 3.04 4.63 2.61
C PHE A 76 2.17 5.50 1.70
N ASP A 77 2.52 6.77 1.54
CA ASP A 77 1.84 7.69 0.63
C ASP A 77 2.33 7.47 -0.81
N LYS A 78 1.43 7.03 -1.70
CA LYS A 78 1.78 6.68 -3.10
C LYS A 78 2.19 7.89 -3.94
N GLN A 79 1.80 9.10 -3.56
CA GLN A 79 2.11 10.32 -4.31
C GLN A 79 3.50 10.85 -3.97
N SER A 80 3.86 10.84 -2.69
CA SER A 80 5.13 11.38 -2.18
C SER A 80 6.22 10.32 -2.01
N GLY A 81 5.85 9.04 -1.97
CA GLY A 81 6.77 7.93 -1.72
C GLY A 81 7.28 7.87 -0.27
N LYS A 82 6.61 8.56 0.67
CA LYS A 82 7.00 8.60 2.08
C LYS A 82 6.20 7.60 2.90
N ALA A 83 6.84 7.01 3.89
CA ALA A 83 6.20 6.14 4.87
C ALA A 83 6.22 6.75 6.27
N GLU A 84 5.15 6.51 7.01
CA GLU A 84 5.01 6.86 8.43
C GLU A 84 4.55 5.64 9.22
N LEU A 85 4.99 5.52 10.47
CA LEU A 85 4.56 4.47 11.39
C LEU A 85 3.57 5.04 12.40
N THR A 86 2.51 4.29 12.69
CA THR A 86 1.65 4.57 13.84
C THR A 86 2.41 4.30 15.14
N GLY A 87 1.85 4.77 16.26
CA GLY A 87 2.20 4.20 17.57
C GLY A 87 1.85 2.71 17.65
N PRO A 88 2.44 1.98 18.61
CA PRO A 88 2.14 0.57 18.80
C PRO A 88 0.70 0.35 19.27
N PHE A 89 0.05 -0.69 18.75
CA PHE A 89 -1.26 -1.13 19.21
C PHE A 89 -1.15 -1.72 20.62
N PRO A 90 -2.11 -1.44 21.52
CA PRO A 90 -2.19 -2.12 22.80
C PRO A 90 -2.45 -3.62 22.58
N GLY A 91 -1.63 -4.46 23.21
CA GLY A 91 -1.76 -5.92 23.22
C GLY A 91 -2.63 -6.44 24.35
#